data_AF-A0A9P0KVX3-F1
#
_entry.id   AF-A0A9P0KVX3-F1
#
_cell.length_a   1.000
_cell.length_b   1.000
_cell.length_c   1.000
_cell.angle_alpha   90.00
_cell.angle_beta   90.00
_cell.angle_gamma   90.00
#
_symmetry.space_group_name_H-M   'P 1'
#
loop_
_entity.id
_entity.type
_entity.pdbx_description
1 polymer ?
#
loop_
_entity_poly.entity_id
_entity_poly.type
_entity_poly.pdbx_seq_one_letter_code
_entity_poly.pdbx_strand_id
1 'polypeptide(L)'
;MLEGFRSLQDVFQPYYKYCAEQSRCQHYCRENMDSEVFTAYLTWCESQKECNRLRLMDILVQPMQRLTKYGLLLKAILKNTDEDIERENLHTMIKMVDEFVNNVNSSLKHRQDKERLKGIIARIESYDIVESKDDDIEKILKKDRTLTSLDLTRPMLNCPVERKRHLLLEGDLKLKDSSTSSKCTASY
;
A
#
# COMPACT_ATOMS: atom_id res chain seq x y z
N MET A 1 -2.28 31.27 -13.16
CA MET A 1 -2.61 30.25 -12.14
C MET A 1 -2.06 28.86 -12.50
N LEU A 2 -2.20 28.43 -13.77
CA LEU A 2 -1.74 27.13 -14.27
C LEU A 2 -0.26 26.81 -14.01
N GLU A 3 0.65 27.78 -14.13
CA GLU A 3 2.10 27.54 -14.00
C GLU A 3 2.51 26.94 -12.65
N GLY A 4 1.86 27.36 -11.55
CA GLY A 4 2.14 26.79 -10.22
C GLY A 4 1.76 25.31 -10.08
N PHE A 5 0.86 24.81 -10.93
CA PHE A 5 0.46 23.40 -10.96
C PHE A 5 1.41 22.57 -11.84
N ARG A 6 2.27 23.18 -12.65
CA ARG A 6 3.27 22.45 -13.45
C ARG A 6 4.34 21.79 -12.60
N SER A 7 4.74 22.43 -11.50
CA SER A 7 5.67 21.88 -10.51
C SER A 7 4.95 21.16 -9.36
N LEU A 8 3.70 20.72 -9.55
CA LEU A 8 2.91 20.10 -8.49
C LEU A 8 3.58 18.82 -7.95
N GLN A 9 4.20 18.01 -8.82
CA GLN A 9 4.89 16.80 -8.36
C GLN A 9 6.07 17.12 -7.44
N ASP A 10 6.84 18.17 -7.73
CA ASP A 10 8.00 18.57 -6.93
C ASP A 10 7.56 19.19 -5.60
N VAL A 11 6.58 20.09 -5.64
CA VAL A 11 6.07 20.79 -4.45
C VAL A 11 5.37 19.83 -3.49
N PHE A 12 4.65 18.82 -4.01
CA PHE A 12 3.91 17.86 -3.19
C PHE A 12 4.66 16.54 -2.94
N GLN A 13 5.93 16.43 -3.33
CA GLN A 13 6.77 15.27 -3.01
C GLN A 13 6.76 14.90 -1.50
N PRO A 14 6.80 15.86 -0.56
CA PRO A 14 6.71 15.54 0.87
C PRO A 14 5.39 14.86 1.26
N TYR A 15 4.26 15.20 0.60
CA TYR A 15 2.97 14.54 0.83
C TYR A 15 3.01 13.08 0.39
N TYR A 16 3.67 12.78 -0.74
CA TYR A 16 3.86 11.41 -1.18
C TYR A 16 4.61 10.58 -0.12
N LYS A 17 5.75 11.09 0.38
CA LYS A 17 6.53 10.42 1.42
C LYS A 17 5.71 10.23 2.70
N TYR A 18 5.01 11.26 3.13
CA TYR A 18 4.16 11.21 4.32
C TYR A 18 3.08 10.13 4.19
N CYS A 19 2.32 10.13 3.10
CA CYS A 19 1.26 9.14 2.89
C CYS A 19 1.84 7.72 2.81
N ALA A 20 3.05 7.55 2.26
CA ALA A 20 3.73 6.26 2.18
C ALA A 20 4.19 5.70 3.54
N GLU A 21 4.44 6.58 4.51
CA GLU A 21 4.84 6.20 5.87
C GLU A 21 3.66 6.17 6.85
N GLN A 22 2.53 6.80 6.49
CA GLN A 22 1.34 6.91 7.33
C GLN A 22 0.87 5.55 7.88
N SER A 23 0.78 4.52 7.04
CA SER A 23 0.37 3.18 7.48
C SER A 23 1.31 2.57 8.51
N ARG A 24 2.62 2.85 8.42
CA ARG A 24 3.62 2.39 9.38
C ARG A 24 3.45 3.10 10.72
N CYS A 25 3.24 4.41 10.72
CA CYS A 25 2.94 5.18 11.92
C CYS A 25 1.66 4.68 12.61
N GLN A 26 0.61 4.44 11.82
CA GLN A 26 -0.66 3.90 12.34
C GLN A 26 -0.49 2.50 12.94
N HIS A 27 0.31 1.64 12.33
CA HIS A 27 0.61 0.31 12.87
C HIS A 27 1.39 0.42 14.18
N TYR A 28 2.44 1.24 14.24
CA TYR A 28 3.19 1.51 15.47
C TYR A 28 2.28 2.00 16.60
N CYS A 29 1.38 2.94 16.31
CA CYS A 29 0.43 3.43 17.32
C CYS A 29 -0.45 2.29 17.85
N ARG A 30 -0.95 1.41 16.98
CA ARG A 30 -1.77 0.25 17.39
C ARG A 30 -0.98 -0.74 18.24
N GLU A 31 0.25 -1.07 17.88
CA GLU A 31 1.08 -2.01 18.64
C GLU A 31 1.45 -1.49 20.05
N ASN A 32 1.52 -0.16 20.22
CA ASN A 32 1.88 0.44 21.49
C ASN A 32 0.67 0.84 22.36
N MET A 33 -0.57 0.65 21.88
CA MET A 33 -1.78 1.03 22.63
C MET A 33 -1.97 0.22 23.93
N ASP A 34 -1.38 -0.98 24.03
CA ASP A 34 -1.42 -1.79 25.24
C ASP A 34 -0.52 -1.24 26.37
N SER A 35 0.37 -0.29 26.05
CA SER A 35 1.19 0.40 27.05
C SER A 35 0.40 1.54 27.71
N GLU A 36 0.18 1.42 29.02
CA GLU A 36 -0.48 2.49 29.80
C GLU A 36 0.27 3.83 29.71
N VAL A 37 1.60 3.80 29.71
CA VAL A 37 2.44 5.01 29.61
C VAL A 37 2.24 5.69 28.25
N PHE A 38 2.25 4.91 27.16
CA PHE A 38 2.03 5.44 25.83
C PHE A 38 0.62 6.02 25.67
N THR A 39 -0.38 5.30 26.14
CA THR A 39 -1.79 5.73 26.06
C THR A 39 -2.06 6.98 26.91
N ALA A 40 -1.47 7.08 28.10
CA ALA A 40 -1.56 8.28 28.93
C ALA A 40 -0.91 9.50 28.25
N TYR A 41 0.28 9.31 27.68
CA TYR A 41 0.97 10.37 26.93
C TYR A 41 0.17 10.82 25.71
N LEU A 42 -0.36 9.88 24.92
CA LEU A 42 -1.21 10.16 23.77
C LEU A 42 -2.45 10.96 24.17
N THR A 43 -3.13 10.54 25.23
CA THR A 43 -4.33 11.22 25.73
C THR A 43 -4.00 12.65 26.17
N TRP A 44 -2.85 12.84 26.84
CA TRP A 44 -2.38 14.17 27.20
C TRP A 44 -2.08 15.04 25.96
N CYS A 45 -1.45 14.49 24.93
CA CYS A 45 -1.23 15.20 23.66
C CYS A 45 -2.55 15.56 22.97
N GLU A 46 -3.51 14.62 22.90
CA GLU A 46 -4.82 14.83 22.28
C GLU A 46 -5.67 15.88 23.03
N SER A 47 -5.39 16.10 24.33
CA SER A 47 -6.07 17.13 25.13
C SER A 47 -5.61 18.57 24.83
N GLN A 48 -4.49 18.74 24.12
CA GLN A 48 -3.96 20.05 23.78
C GLN A 48 -4.88 20.78 22.78
N LYS A 49 -4.96 22.11 22.89
CA LYS A 49 -5.87 22.91 22.05
C LYS A 49 -5.51 22.82 20.57
N GLU A 50 -4.22 22.69 20.29
CA GLU A 50 -3.61 22.56 18.97
C GLU A 50 -4.10 21.32 18.22
N CYS A 51 -4.43 20.24 18.95
CA CYS A 51 -5.00 19.03 18.36
C CYS A 51 -6.45 19.19 17.92
N ASN A 52 -7.12 20.31 18.24
CA ASN A 52 -8.50 20.60 17.85
C ASN A 52 -9.49 19.46 18.20
N ARG A 53 -9.26 18.76 19.32
CA ARG A 53 -10.02 17.58 19.76
C ARG A 53 -9.96 16.38 18.80
N LEU A 54 -8.97 16.34 17.90
CA LEU A 54 -8.74 15.21 17.01
C LEU A 54 -7.81 14.19 17.65
N ARG A 55 -8.08 12.93 17.37
CA ARG A 55 -7.20 11.83 17.75
C ARG A 55 -5.97 11.84 16.84
N LEU A 56 -4.83 11.32 17.31
CA LEU A 56 -3.63 11.21 16.45
C LEU A 56 -3.95 10.50 15.14
N MET A 57 -4.77 9.44 15.20
CA MET A 57 -5.18 8.68 14.02
C MET A 57 -5.94 9.52 12.98
N ASP A 58 -6.73 10.50 13.42
CA ASP A 58 -7.48 11.40 12.53
C ASP A 58 -6.53 12.42 11.90
N ILE A 59 -5.60 12.96 12.71
CA ILE A 59 -4.58 13.91 12.26
C ILE A 59 -3.69 13.28 11.17
N LEU A 60 -3.28 12.01 11.36
CA LEU A 60 -2.45 11.29 10.39
C LEU A 60 -3.11 11.15 9.00
N VAL A 61 -4.45 11.19 8.91
CA VAL A 61 -5.18 11.03 7.64
C VAL A 61 -5.39 12.38 6.94
N GLN A 62 -5.21 13.51 7.64
CA GLN A 62 -5.47 14.85 7.10
C GLN A 62 -4.64 15.20 5.85
N PRO A 63 -3.35 14.85 5.72
CA PRO A 63 -2.58 15.21 4.52
C PRO A 63 -3.13 14.55 3.25
N MET A 64 -3.55 13.28 3.33
CA MET A 64 -4.23 12.62 2.22
C MET A 64 -5.60 13.25 1.93
N GLN A 65 -6.40 13.55 2.96
CA GLN A 65 -7.68 14.26 2.79
C GLN A 65 -7.51 15.65 2.18
N ARG A 66 -6.44 16.36 2.53
CA ARG A 66 -6.15 17.68 1.96
C ARG A 66 -5.81 17.57 0.49
N LEU A 67 -5.04 16.55 0.12
CA LEU A 67 -4.65 16.32 -1.26
C LEU A 67 -5.85 16.06 -2.16
N THR A 68 -6.79 15.21 -1.72
CA THR A 68 -8.01 14.90 -2.48
C THR A 68 -8.97 16.08 -2.57
N LYS A 69 -8.94 17.01 -1.61
CA LYS A 69 -9.76 18.23 -1.63
C LYS A 69 -9.36 19.22 -2.74
N TYR A 70 -8.10 19.26 -3.17
CA TYR A 70 -7.68 20.22 -4.21
C TYR A 70 -8.46 20.02 -5.52
N GLY A 71 -8.65 18.78 -5.97
CA GLY A 71 -9.45 18.48 -7.16
C GLY A 71 -10.91 18.94 -7.02
N LEU A 72 -11.50 18.79 -5.84
CA LEU A 72 -12.88 19.25 -5.56
C LEU A 72 -13.01 20.77 -5.55
N LEU A 73 -12.05 21.46 -4.95
CA LEU A 73 -12.01 22.93 -4.91
C LEU A 73 -11.88 23.51 -6.32
N LEU A 74 -10.99 22.94 -7.15
CA LEU A 74 -10.83 23.37 -8.53
C LEU A 74 -12.09 23.13 -9.38
N LYS A 75 -12.77 21.99 -9.19
CA LYS A 75 -14.06 21.70 -9.83
C LYS A 75 -15.14 22.71 -9.41
N ALA A 76 -15.14 23.14 -8.14
CA ALA A 76 -16.06 24.16 -7.66
C ALA A 76 -15.77 25.54 -8.27
N ILE A 77 -14.49 25.91 -8.41
CA ILE A 77 -14.08 27.16 -9.07
C ILE A 77 -14.52 27.13 -10.54
N LEU A 78 -14.23 26.04 -11.26
CA LEU A 78 -14.62 25.86 -12.67
C LEU A 78 -16.12 26.07 -12.92
N LYS A 79 -16.98 25.62 -11.97
CA LYS A 79 -18.43 25.81 -12.07
C LYS A 79 -18.84 27.30 -12.05
N ASN A 80 -18.04 28.16 -11.44
CA ASN A 80 -18.30 29.60 -11.29
C ASN A 80 -17.41 30.46 -12.20
N THR A 81 -16.78 29.87 -13.23
CA THR A 81 -15.90 30.59 -14.17
C THR A 81 -16.52 30.56 -15.56
N ASP A 82 -16.76 31.73 -16.15
CA ASP A 82 -17.40 31.86 -17.46
C ASP A 82 -16.40 32.04 -18.61
N GLU A 83 -15.17 32.47 -18.32
CA GLU A 83 -14.13 32.72 -19.33
C GLU A 83 -13.53 31.40 -19.87
N ASP A 84 -13.63 31.17 -21.18
CA ASP A 84 -13.22 29.91 -21.82
C ASP A 84 -11.75 29.56 -21.60
N ILE A 85 -10.85 30.55 -21.66
CA ILE A 85 -9.40 30.36 -21.46
C ILE A 85 -9.12 29.88 -20.02
N GLU A 86 -9.75 30.51 -19.03
CA GLU A 86 -9.60 30.13 -17.63
C GLU A 86 -10.26 28.77 -17.33
N ARG A 87 -11.37 28.45 -18.00
CA ARG A 87 -11.97 27.12 -17.92
C ARG A 87 -11.01 26.05 -18.45
N GLU A 88 -10.35 26.25 -19.58
CA GLU A 88 -9.38 25.29 -20.12
C GLU A 88 -8.16 25.11 -19.20
N ASN A 89 -7.66 26.22 -18.63
CA ASN A 89 -6.62 26.19 -17.60
C ASN A 89 -7.04 25.37 -16.38
N LEU A 90 -8.27 25.56 -15.88
CA LEU A 90 -8.82 24.82 -14.74
C LEU A 90 -9.00 23.33 -15.04
N HIS A 91 -9.46 22.95 -16.24
CA HIS A 91 -9.53 21.54 -16.63
C HIS A 91 -8.15 20.88 -16.60
N THR A 92 -7.14 21.58 -17.12
CA THR A 92 -5.75 21.10 -17.09
C THR A 92 -5.26 20.94 -15.65
N MET A 93 -5.48 21.93 -14.79
CA MET A 93 -5.09 21.88 -13.37
C MET A 93 -5.78 20.73 -12.62
N ILE A 94 -7.08 20.51 -12.86
CA ILE A 94 -7.84 19.40 -12.28
C ILE A 94 -7.22 18.07 -12.69
N LYS A 95 -6.92 17.89 -13.98
CA LYS A 95 -6.29 16.67 -14.49
C LYS A 95 -4.95 16.41 -13.79
N MET A 96 -4.11 17.43 -13.63
CA MET A 96 -2.80 17.30 -12.96
C MET A 96 -2.93 16.88 -11.50
N VAL A 97 -3.87 17.48 -10.77
CA VAL A 97 -4.14 17.12 -9.36
C VAL A 97 -4.68 15.70 -9.26
N ASP A 98 -5.67 15.35 -10.09
CA ASP A 98 -6.29 14.02 -10.08
C ASP A 98 -5.25 12.93 -10.46
N GLU A 99 -4.39 13.19 -11.44
CA GLU A 99 -3.26 12.29 -11.80
C GLU A 99 -2.27 12.12 -10.64
N PHE A 100 -1.90 13.21 -9.94
CA PHE A 100 -1.01 13.12 -8.79
C PHE A 100 -1.62 12.31 -7.66
N VAL A 101 -2.87 12.59 -7.28
CA VAL A 101 -3.62 11.84 -6.26
C VAL A 101 -3.71 10.36 -6.63
N ASN A 102 -4.02 10.06 -7.88
CA ASN A 102 -4.10 8.68 -8.37
C ASN A 102 -2.74 7.97 -8.31
N ASN A 103 -1.65 8.66 -8.64
CA ASN A 103 -0.30 8.12 -8.53
C ASN A 103 0.07 7.81 -7.07
N VAL A 104 -0.20 8.74 -6.15
CA VAL A 104 0.00 8.51 -4.71
C VAL A 104 -0.81 7.29 -4.26
N ASN A 105 -2.12 7.27 -4.53
CA ASN A 105 -3.00 6.16 -4.12
C ASN A 105 -2.56 4.80 -4.69
N SER A 106 -2.19 4.76 -5.97
CA SER A 106 -1.70 3.55 -6.64
C SER A 106 -0.38 3.06 -6.03
N SER A 107 0.53 3.97 -5.74
CA SER A 107 1.80 3.66 -5.06
C SER A 107 1.58 3.09 -3.65
N LEU A 108 0.67 3.68 -2.88
CA LEU A 108 0.31 3.18 -1.54
C LEU A 108 -0.28 1.78 -1.59
N LYS A 109 -1.24 1.58 -2.50
CA LYS A 109 -1.85 0.27 -2.73
C LYS A 109 -0.81 -0.77 -3.11
N HIS A 110 0.08 -0.45 -4.05
CA HIS A 110 1.15 -1.34 -4.47
C HIS A 110 2.07 -1.73 -3.32
N ARG A 111 2.42 -0.77 -2.46
CA ARG A 111 3.25 -1.04 -1.27
C ARG A 111 2.53 -1.96 -0.29
N GLN A 112 1.25 -1.73 -0.02
CA GLN A 112 0.44 -2.58 0.86
C GLN A 112 0.32 -4.00 0.31
N ASP A 113 0.03 -4.15 -0.98
CA ASP A 113 -0.06 -5.45 -1.65
C ASP A 113 1.28 -6.19 -1.58
N LYS A 114 2.40 -5.49 -1.77
CA LYS A 114 3.75 -6.08 -1.65
C LYS A 114 4.06 -6.55 -0.24
N GLU A 115 3.71 -5.79 0.79
CA GLU A 115 3.87 -6.23 2.18
C GLU A 115 2.97 -7.42 2.51
N ARG A 116 1.74 -7.44 1.98
CA ARG A 116 0.84 -8.59 2.11
C ARG A 116 1.42 -9.85 1.46
N LEU A 117 1.97 -9.73 0.26
CA LEU A 117 2.66 -10.83 -0.42
C LEU A 117 3.86 -11.34 0.38
N LYS A 118 4.67 -10.45 0.99
CA LYS A 118 5.76 -10.88 1.88
C LYS A 118 5.23 -11.67 3.09
N GLY A 119 4.14 -11.22 3.70
CA GLY A 119 3.50 -11.94 4.80
C GLY A 119 3.01 -13.33 4.39
N ILE A 120 2.50 -13.48 3.17
CA ILE A 120 2.11 -14.78 2.60
C ILE A 120 3.34 -15.65 2.36
N ILE A 121 4.39 -15.12 1.71
CA ILE A 121 5.64 -15.84 1.45
C ILE A 121 6.22 -16.39 2.76
N ALA A 122 6.19 -15.62 3.85
CA ALA A 122 6.69 -16.06 5.16
C ALA A 122 5.94 -17.25 5.76
N ARG A 123 4.72 -17.54 5.29
CA ARG A 123 3.88 -18.67 5.73
C ARG A 123 3.98 -19.90 4.81
N ILE A 124 4.56 -19.74 3.62
CA ILE A 124 4.74 -20.83 2.67
C ILE A 124 6.06 -21.52 3.00
N GLU A 125 6.01 -22.81 3.31
CA GLU A 125 7.20 -23.62 3.55
C GLU A 125 8.01 -23.79 2.25
N SER A 126 9.33 -24.00 2.39
CA SER A 126 10.18 -24.35 1.27
C SER A 126 9.73 -25.67 0.66
N TYR A 127 9.83 -25.80 -0.66
CA TYR A 127 9.48 -27.03 -1.37
C TYR A 127 10.74 -27.74 -1.87
N ASP A 128 10.67 -29.07 -1.96
CA ASP A 128 11.70 -29.89 -2.56
C ASP A 128 11.51 -29.91 -4.09
N ILE A 129 12.56 -29.53 -4.83
CA ILE A 129 12.52 -29.42 -6.30
C ILE A 129 12.58 -30.81 -6.94
N VAL A 130 13.37 -31.71 -6.34
CA VAL A 130 13.61 -33.09 -6.78
C VAL A 130 13.94 -33.95 -5.55
N GLU A 131 13.32 -35.11 -5.42
CA GLU A 131 13.79 -36.17 -4.52
C GLU A 131 15.09 -36.77 -5.10
N SER A 132 16.24 -36.24 -4.68
CA SER A 132 17.55 -36.77 -5.08
C SER A 132 17.99 -37.84 -4.08
N LYS A 133 18.52 -38.96 -4.58
CA LYS A 133 19.23 -39.96 -3.74
C LYS A 133 20.69 -39.59 -3.50
N ASP A 134 21.15 -38.49 -4.10
CA ASP A 134 22.50 -37.96 -3.97
C ASP A 134 22.51 -36.90 -2.86
N ASP A 135 23.19 -37.22 -1.75
CA ASP A 135 23.31 -36.39 -0.56
C ASP A 135 23.99 -35.04 -0.84
N ASP A 136 24.90 -34.96 -1.83
CA ASP A 136 25.58 -33.71 -2.18
C ASP A 136 24.62 -32.76 -2.91
N ILE A 137 23.76 -33.29 -3.78
CA ILE A 137 22.71 -32.52 -4.45
C ILE A 137 21.70 -32.01 -3.41
N GLU A 138 21.26 -32.86 -2.48
CA GLU A 138 20.33 -32.45 -1.42
C GLU A 138 20.94 -31.35 -0.53
N LYS A 139 22.23 -31.46 -0.21
CA LYS A 139 22.96 -30.47 0.58
C LYS A 139 23.10 -29.14 -0.17
N ILE A 140 23.31 -29.15 -1.48
CA ILE A 140 23.33 -27.93 -2.31
C ILE A 140 21.95 -27.28 -2.35
N LEU A 141 20.88 -28.05 -2.58
CA LEU A 141 19.50 -27.55 -2.64
C LEU A 141 19.02 -26.98 -1.29
N LYS A 142 19.42 -27.60 -0.17
CA LYS A 142 19.15 -27.08 1.19
C LYS A 142 19.97 -25.83 1.51
N LYS A 143 21.20 -25.72 0.98
CA LYS A 143 22.09 -24.58 1.20
C LYS A 143 21.68 -23.36 0.39
N ASP A 144 21.20 -23.55 -0.84
CA ASP A 144 20.68 -22.48 -1.67
C ASP A 144 19.15 -22.41 -1.58
N ARG A 145 18.67 -21.74 -0.52
CA ARG A 145 17.24 -21.48 -0.32
C ARG A 145 16.57 -20.74 -1.48
N THR A 146 17.32 -20.06 -2.35
CA THR A 146 16.72 -19.34 -3.49
C THR A 146 16.12 -20.28 -4.54
N LEU A 147 16.55 -21.55 -4.55
CA LEU A 147 16.02 -22.58 -5.44
C LEU A 147 14.73 -23.22 -4.91
N THR A 148 14.57 -23.26 -3.59
CA THR A 148 13.48 -23.96 -2.87
C THR A 148 12.45 -23.02 -2.24
N SER A 149 12.69 -21.70 -2.29
CA SER A 149 11.78 -20.68 -1.77
C SER A 149 10.96 -20.02 -2.88
N LEU A 150 9.64 -19.91 -2.69
CA LEU A 150 8.75 -19.20 -3.60
C LEU A 150 8.78 -17.68 -3.32
N ASP A 151 9.22 -16.89 -4.31
CA ASP A 151 9.20 -15.43 -4.22
C ASP A 151 8.05 -14.84 -5.06
N LEU A 152 6.91 -14.60 -4.41
CA LEU A 152 5.74 -14.00 -5.03
C LEU A 152 5.94 -12.52 -5.42
N THR A 153 7.04 -11.87 -5.00
CA THR A 153 7.32 -10.47 -5.34
C THR A 153 8.06 -10.28 -6.66
N ARG A 154 8.59 -11.35 -7.25
CA ARG A 154 9.25 -11.30 -8.57
C ARG A 154 8.26 -11.07 -9.70
N PRO A 155 8.69 -10.51 -10.85
CA PRO A 155 7.85 -10.46 -12.05
C PRO A 155 7.29 -11.84 -12.40
N MET A 156 6.04 -11.88 -12.88
CA MET A 156 5.46 -13.13 -13.39
C MET A 156 6.09 -13.47 -14.74
N LEU A 157 6.55 -14.71 -14.90
CA LEU A 157 7.08 -15.19 -16.18
C LEU A 157 6.00 -15.03 -17.26
N ASN A 158 6.40 -14.59 -18.45
CA ASN A 158 5.51 -14.35 -19.60
C ASN A 158 4.37 -13.34 -19.35
N CYS A 159 4.50 -12.49 -18.33
CA CYS A 159 3.58 -11.39 -18.09
C CYS A 159 4.29 -10.04 -18.26
N PRO A 160 3.57 -8.98 -18.68
CA PRO A 160 4.09 -7.62 -18.66
C PRO A 160 4.55 -7.21 -17.26
N VAL A 161 5.61 -6.40 -17.16
CA VAL A 161 6.20 -5.96 -15.87
C VAL A 161 5.24 -5.10 -15.04
N GLU A 162 4.26 -4.50 -15.69
CA GLU A 162 3.17 -3.73 -15.10
C GLU A 162 2.16 -4.64 -14.39
N ARG A 163 2.02 -5.90 -14.82
CA ARG A 163 1.09 -6.86 -14.21
C ARG A 163 1.65 -7.37 -12.89
N LYS A 164 0.97 -7.05 -11.79
CA LYS A 164 1.34 -7.45 -10.42
C LYS A 164 0.45 -8.58 -9.90
N ARG A 165 0.97 -9.38 -8.96
CA ARG A 165 0.19 -10.36 -8.20
C ARG A 165 -0.67 -9.63 -7.16
N HIS A 166 -1.89 -10.10 -6.98
CA HIS A 166 -2.81 -9.60 -5.96
C HIS A 166 -3.43 -10.81 -5.27
N LEU A 167 -3.57 -10.75 -3.95
CA LEU A 167 -4.30 -11.78 -3.21
C LEU A 167 -5.80 -11.60 -3.45
N LEU A 168 -6.46 -12.62 -3.97
CA LEU A 168 -7.91 -12.59 -4.23
C LEU A 168 -8.72 -13.17 -3.07
N LEU A 169 -8.21 -14.23 -2.44
CA LEU A 169 -8.88 -14.94 -1.37
C LEU A 169 -7.87 -15.45 -0.35
N GLU A 170 -8.22 -15.35 0.93
CA GLU A 170 -7.45 -15.89 2.04
C GLU A 170 -8.41 -16.52 3.04
N GLY A 171 -8.25 -17.81 3.32
CA GLY A 171 -9.10 -18.53 4.25
C GLY A 171 -8.85 -20.03 4.24
N ASP A 172 -9.54 -20.75 5.13
CA ASP A 172 -9.47 -22.20 5.20
C ASP A 172 -10.21 -22.82 4.02
N LEU A 173 -9.46 -23.45 3.11
CA LEU A 173 -10.01 -24.19 1.99
C LEU A 173 -9.90 -25.70 2.26
N LYS A 174 -10.90 -26.44 1.80
CA LYS A 174 -10.85 -27.91 1.77
C LYS A 174 -10.63 -28.34 0.34
N LEU A 175 -9.51 -29.03 0.10
CA LEU A 175 -9.30 -29.72 -1.17
C LEU A 175 -10.24 -30.93 -1.20
N LYS A 176 -11.09 -31.00 -2.23
CA LYS A 176 -11.93 -32.17 -2.47
C LYS A 176 -11.29 -33.00 -3.57
N ASP A 177 -10.37 -33.88 -3.18
CA ASP A 177 -9.88 -34.95 -4.06
C ASP A 177 -10.78 -36.18 -3.95
N SER A 178 -10.95 -36.90 -5.06
CA SER A 178 -11.87 -38.04 -5.19
C SER A 178 -11.51 -39.27 -4.35
N SER A 179 -10.39 -39.25 -3.61
CA SER A 179 -9.93 -40.42 -2.85
C SER A 179 -9.50 -40.19 -1.40
N THR A 180 -9.33 -38.96 -0.90
CA THR A 180 -9.08 -38.69 0.53
C THR A 180 -9.29 -37.20 0.83
N SER A 181 -10.10 -36.87 1.84
CA SER A 181 -10.28 -35.49 2.28
C SER A 181 -9.16 -35.10 3.25
N SER A 182 -8.13 -34.40 2.76
CA SER A 182 -7.08 -33.81 3.58
C SER A 182 -7.22 -32.29 3.57
N LYS A 183 -7.06 -31.66 4.74
CA LYS A 183 -7.02 -30.19 4.86
C LYS A 183 -5.72 -29.71 4.22
N CYS A 184 -5.80 -28.92 3.17
CA CYS A 184 -4.64 -28.30 2.54
C CYS A 184 -4.82 -26.78 2.55
N THR A 185 -3.80 -26.07 3.04
CA THR A 185 -3.73 -24.61 2.96
C THR A 185 -3.27 -24.25 1.56
N ALA A 186 -4.18 -23.81 0.69
CA ALA A 186 -3.85 -23.43 -0.68
C ALA A 186 -3.85 -21.90 -0.84
N SER A 187 -2.79 -21.36 -1.43
CA SER A 187 -2.70 -19.95 -1.85
C SER A 187 -2.71 -19.92 -3.38
N TYR A 188 -3.72 -19.30 -3.99
CA TYR A 188 -3.81 -19.09 -5.44
C TYR A 188 -3.96 -17.60 -5.76
#